data_AF-A0A520A4R7-F1
#
_entry.id   AF-A0A520A4R7-F1
#
_cell.length_a   1.000
_cell.length_b   1.000
_cell.length_c   1.000
_cell.angle_alpha   90.00
_cell.angle_beta   90.00
_cell.angle_gamma   90.00
#
_symmetry.space_group_name_H-M   'P 1'
#
loop_
_entity.id
_entity.type
_entity.pdbx_description
1 polymer ?
#
loop_
_entity_poly.entity_id
_entity_poly.type
_entity_poly.pdbx_seq_one_letter_code
_entity_poly.pdbx_strand_id
1 'polypeptide(L)'
;KKIAADYESQFVEMAEKVASLQQADGSWHASLLDPVTFSEKETSGTGFFCYAMTWGVRKGLLPKVKYLPIIEKAWRALTSSVHPNGKLGYVQKVGDQPGTAGYESTNVYGVGAFLLAGSELYQLNKK
;
A
#
# COMPACT_ATOMS: atom_id res chain seq x y z
N LYS A 1 21.46 -14.40 -13.15
CA LYS A 1 21.97 -13.04 -12.88
C LYS A 1 21.16 -11.97 -13.61
N LYS A 2 20.98 -12.05 -14.95
CA LYS A 2 20.14 -11.10 -15.72
C LYS A 2 18.68 -11.02 -15.23
N ILE A 3 18.01 -12.17 -15.11
CA ILE A 3 16.61 -12.25 -14.69
C ILE A 3 16.34 -11.54 -13.34
N ALA A 4 17.24 -11.70 -12.35
CA ALA A 4 17.08 -11.05 -11.05
C ALA A 4 17.18 -9.52 -11.15
N ALA A 5 18.12 -9.01 -11.95
CA ALA A 5 18.27 -7.58 -12.19
C ALA A 5 17.06 -7.00 -12.95
N ASP A 6 16.46 -7.75 -13.88
CA ASP A 6 15.27 -7.33 -14.60
C ASP A 6 14.07 -7.14 -13.63
N TYR A 7 13.88 -8.04 -12.66
CA TYR A 7 12.85 -7.90 -11.63
C TYR A 7 13.13 -6.74 -10.66
N GLU A 8 14.39 -6.50 -10.29
CA GLU A 8 14.76 -5.34 -9.46
C GLU A 8 14.47 -4.02 -10.17
N SER A 9 14.82 -3.90 -11.46
CA SER A 9 14.52 -2.70 -12.26
C SER A 9 13.01 -2.46 -12.32
N GLN A 10 12.23 -3.50 -12.67
CA GLN A 10 10.77 -3.40 -12.73
C GLN A 10 10.17 -3.00 -11.38
N PHE A 11 10.66 -3.59 -10.28
CA PHE A 11 10.21 -3.24 -8.94
C PHE A 11 10.47 -1.75 -8.62
N VAL A 12 11.68 -1.26 -8.89
CA VAL A 12 12.05 0.14 -8.63
C VAL A 12 11.23 1.10 -9.49
N GLU A 13 11.06 0.81 -10.78
CA GLU A 13 10.25 1.62 -11.70
C GLU A 13 8.78 1.69 -11.27
N MET A 14 8.20 0.55 -10.89
CA MET A 14 6.83 0.51 -10.36
C MET A 14 6.71 1.26 -9.04
N ALA A 15 7.64 1.06 -8.11
CA ALA A 15 7.62 1.74 -6.82
C ALA A 15 7.74 3.27 -6.97
N GLU A 16 8.58 3.74 -7.87
CA GLU A 16 8.72 5.16 -8.23
C GLU A 16 7.39 5.73 -8.74
N LYS A 17 6.78 5.07 -9.73
CA LYS A 17 5.55 5.57 -10.33
C LYS A 17 4.39 5.54 -9.33
N VAL A 18 4.23 4.44 -8.61
CA VAL A 18 3.18 4.29 -7.59
C VAL A 18 3.35 5.32 -6.47
N ALA A 19 4.58 5.55 -5.99
CA ALA A 19 4.86 6.57 -4.98
C ALA A 19 4.38 7.97 -5.40
N SER A 20 4.55 8.34 -6.68
CA SER A 20 4.08 9.63 -7.21
C SER A 20 2.56 9.80 -7.25
N LEU A 21 1.80 8.70 -7.13
CA LEU A 21 0.35 8.66 -7.24
C LEU A 21 -0.35 8.51 -5.87
N GLN A 22 0.41 8.57 -4.76
CA GLN A 22 -0.18 8.55 -3.42
C GLN A 22 -1.08 9.77 -3.22
N GLN A 23 -2.27 9.54 -2.68
CA GLN A 23 -3.23 10.61 -2.40
C GLN A 23 -2.87 11.37 -1.13
N ALA A 24 -3.47 12.55 -0.94
CA ALA A 24 -3.18 13.43 0.18
C ALA A 24 -3.47 12.78 1.55
N ASP A 25 -4.45 11.87 1.60
CA ASP A 25 -4.80 11.10 2.79
C ASP A 25 -3.83 9.94 3.09
N GLY A 26 -2.87 9.68 2.20
CA GLY A 26 -1.86 8.63 2.31
C GLY A 26 -2.23 7.30 1.66
N SER A 27 -3.46 7.14 1.17
CA SER A 27 -3.90 5.93 0.49
C SER A 27 -3.62 5.99 -1.02
N TRP A 28 -3.81 4.84 -1.67
CA TRP A 28 -4.07 4.77 -3.10
C TRP A 28 -5.51 4.34 -3.31
N HIS A 29 -6.21 5.02 -4.20
CA HIS A 29 -7.61 4.70 -4.51
C HIS A 29 -7.70 3.60 -5.56
N ALA A 30 -8.89 3.06 -5.77
CA ALA A 30 -9.15 1.96 -6.71
C ALA A 30 -8.66 2.26 -8.14
N SER A 31 -8.71 3.52 -8.58
CA SER A 31 -8.05 3.98 -9.80
C SER A 31 -6.85 4.88 -9.46
N LEU A 32 -5.65 4.44 -9.84
CA LEU A 32 -4.41 5.18 -9.56
C LEU A 32 -4.30 6.52 -10.33
N LEU A 33 -4.97 6.62 -11.48
CA LEU A 33 -4.91 7.78 -12.38
C LEU A 33 -6.21 8.57 -12.46
N ASP A 34 -7.28 8.09 -11.82
CA ASP A 34 -8.55 8.81 -11.69
C ASP A 34 -9.07 8.75 -10.24
N PRO A 35 -8.38 9.40 -9.29
CA PRO A 35 -8.77 9.43 -7.90
C PRO A 35 -9.97 10.37 -7.64
N VAL A 36 -10.43 11.12 -8.64
CA VAL A 36 -11.61 12.00 -8.51
C VAL A 36 -12.88 11.19 -8.64
N THR A 37 -12.96 10.30 -9.64
CA THR A 37 -14.10 9.38 -9.80
C THR A 37 -14.13 8.34 -8.68
N PHE A 38 -12.96 7.80 -8.34
CA PHE A 38 -12.79 6.83 -7.25
C PHE A 38 -12.10 7.54 -6.10
N SER A 39 -12.88 8.27 -5.30
CA SER A 39 -12.36 9.17 -4.26
C SER A 39 -12.23 8.50 -2.89
N GLU A 40 -12.76 7.30 -2.74
CA GLU A 40 -12.63 6.53 -1.50
C GLU A 40 -11.21 5.98 -1.37
N LYS A 41 -10.66 6.08 -0.15
CA LYS A 41 -9.50 5.28 0.23
C LYS A 41 -9.77 3.80 -0.02
N GLU A 42 -8.76 3.09 -0.50
CA GLU A 42 -8.81 1.65 -0.73
C GLU A 42 -7.65 0.98 0.03
N THR A 43 -7.96 0.02 0.91
CA THR A 43 -6.98 -0.48 1.89
C THR A 43 -6.17 -1.68 1.42
N SER A 44 -6.66 -2.49 0.47
CA SER A 44 -5.92 -3.67 0.04
C SER A 44 -4.70 -3.32 -0.83
N GLY A 45 -4.89 -2.49 -1.86
CA GLY A 45 -3.83 -1.94 -2.70
C GLY A 45 -2.87 -1.08 -1.88
N THR A 46 -3.40 -0.19 -1.02
CA THR A 46 -2.57 0.58 -0.08
C THR A 46 -1.72 -0.34 0.82
N GLY A 47 -2.28 -1.45 1.29
CA GLY A 47 -1.57 -2.47 2.07
C GLY A 47 -0.39 -3.08 1.29
N PHE A 48 -0.63 -3.51 0.05
CA PHE A 48 0.42 -4.07 -0.80
C PHE A 48 1.52 -3.06 -1.14
N PHE A 49 1.17 -1.82 -1.47
CA PHE A 49 2.15 -0.78 -1.77
C PHE A 49 2.98 -0.41 -0.54
N CYS A 50 2.33 -0.27 0.63
CA CYS A 50 3.02 -0.02 1.89
C CYS A 50 4.02 -1.14 2.20
N TYR A 51 3.59 -2.41 2.09
CA TYR A 51 4.46 -3.57 2.26
C TYR A 51 5.65 -3.52 1.29
N ALA A 52 5.39 -3.39 -0.01
CA ALA A 52 6.41 -3.45 -1.05
C ALA A 52 7.46 -2.34 -0.89
N MET A 53 7.03 -1.10 -0.63
CA MET A 53 7.95 0.02 -0.42
C MET A 53 8.76 -0.15 0.87
N THR A 54 8.13 -0.62 1.96
CA THR A 54 8.83 -0.88 3.23
C THR A 54 9.88 -1.97 3.07
N TRP A 55 9.52 -3.07 2.40
CA TRP A 55 10.45 -4.14 2.06
C TRP A 55 11.60 -3.62 1.19
N GLY A 56 11.30 -2.82 0.16
CA GLY A 56 12.30 -2.25 -0.74
C GLY A 56 13.30 -1.35 0.00
N VAL A 57 12.83 -0.54 0.94
CA VAL A 57 13.69 0.26 1.83
C VAL A 57 14.56 -0.66 2.71
N ARG A 58 13.97 -1.67 3.35
CA ARG A 58 14.70 -2.60 4.22
C ARG A 58 15.76 -3.41 3.47
N LYS A 59 15.52 -3.72 2.19
CA LYS A 59 16.46 -4.43 1.31
C LYS A 59 17.47 -3.52 0.62
N GLY A 60 17.39 -2.20 0.82
CA GLY A 60 18.32 -1.24 0.21
C GLY A 60 18.07 -1.00 -1.28
N LEU A 61 16.93 -1.44 -1.82
CA LEU A 61 16.53 -1.21 -3.21
C LEU A 61 15.89 0.18 -3.40
N LEU A 62 15.25 0.70 -2.35
CA LEU A 62 14.59 2.01 -2.37
C LEU A 62 15.25 2.96 -1.37
N PRO A 63 15.55 4.23 -1.74
CA PRO A 63 16.16 5.19 -0.83
C PRO A 63 15.25 5.53 0.36
N LYS A 64 15.71 5.22 1.59
CA LYS A 64 14.94 5.45 2.82
C LYS A 64 14.42 6.89 2.96
N VAL A 65 15.27 7.88 2.68
CA VAL A 65 14.93 9.31 2.81
C VAL A 65 13.71 9.69 1.95
N LYS A 66 13.61 9.09 0.75
CA LYS A 66 12.51 9.35 -0.17
C LYS A 66 11.24 8.61 0.23
N TYR A 67 11.35 7.32 0.55
CA TYR A 67 10.18 6.45 0.71
C TYR A 67 9.60 6.43 2.12
N LEU A 68 10.37 6.78 3.16
CA LEU A 68 9.88 6.72 4.54
C LEU A 68 8.64 7.61 4.77
N PRO A 69 8.59 8.88 4.31
CA PRO A 69 7.39 9.71 4.45
C PRO A 69 6.15 9.14 3.73
N ILE A 70 6.34 8.48 2.58
CA ILE A 70 5.28 7.84 1.81
C ILE A 70 4.72 6.63 2.57
N ILE A 71 5.62 5.78 3.07
CA ILE A 71 5.29 4.60 3.88
C ILE A 71 4.54 5.01 5.15
N GLU A 72 4.98 6.03 5.86
CA GLU A 72 4.33 6.49 7.09
C GLU A 72 2.91 7.01 6.85
N LYS A 73 2.68 7.71 5.73
CA LYS A 73 1.34 8.16 5.33
C LYS A 73 0.44 6.96 4.99
N ALA A 74 0.96 6.00 4.24
CA ALA A 74 0.23 4.77 3.92
C ALA A 74 -0.15 3.99 5.18
N TRP A 75 0.78 3.86 6.13
CA TRP A 75 0.51 3.19 7.40
C TRP A 75 -0.54 3.91 8.25
N ARG A 76 -0.53 5.25 8.27
CA ARG A 76 -1.58 6.05 8.91
C ARG A 76 -2.95 5.86 8.25
N ALA A 77 -3.01 5.82 6.91
CA ALA A 77 -4.24 5.54 6.18
C ALA A 77 -4.79 4.13 6.50
N LEU A 78 -3.91 3.13 6.55
CA LEU A 78 -4.27 1.75 6.89
C LEU A 78 -4.79 1.62 8.32
N THR A 79 -4.05 2.13 9.31
CA THR A 79 -4.42 2.04 10.73
C THR A 79 -5.67 2.84 11.07
N SER A 80 -5.89 3.99 10.43
CA SER A 80 -7.15 4.75 10.56
C SER A 80 -8.35 4.08 9.88
N SER A 81 -8.13 3.01 9.11
CA SER A 81 -9.18 2.21 8.48
C SER A 81 -9.53 0.94 9.26
N VAL A 82 -8.87 0.72 10.40
CA VAL A 82 -9.22 -0.35 11.34
C VAL A 82 -10.31 0.17 12.27
N HIS A 83 -11.47 -0.47 12.24
CA HIS A 83 -12.62 -0.13 13.07
C HIS A 83 -12.35 -0.50 14.54
N PRO A 84 -13.12 0.03 15.51
CA PRO A 84 -12.91 -0.24 16.93
C PRO A 84 -12.92 -1.73 17.32
N ASN A 85 -13.60 -2.58 16.54
CA ASN A 85 -13.65 -4.02 16.76
C ASN A 85 -12.53 -4.81 16.04
N GLY A 86 -11.54 -4.14 15.45
CA GLY A 86 -10.42 -4.75 14.74
C GLY A 86 -10.69 -5.09 13.26
N LYS A 87 -11.90 -4.84 12.74
CA LYS A 87 -12.21 -5.02 11.32
C LYS A 87 -11.46 -3.99 10.48
N LEU A 88 -10.74 -4.46 9.46
CA LEU A 88 -10.22 -3.58 8.41
C LEU A 88 -11.33 -3.25 7.41
N GLY A 89 -11.72 -1.98 7.33
CA GLY A 89 -12.69 -1.47 6.36
C GLY A 89 -12.05 -1.06 5.03
N TYR A 90 -12.87 -0.50 4.13
CA TYR A 90 -12.44 0.08 2.86
C TYR A 90 -11.65 -0.87 1.94
N VAL A 91 -11.92 -2.17 2.03
CA VAL A 91 -11.34 -3.16 1.11
C VAL A 91 -12.23 -3.24 -0.12
N GLN A 92 -11.70 -2.96 -1.31
CA GLN A 92 -12.46 -3.16 -2.54
C GLN A 92 -12.85 -4.64 -2.68
N LYS A 93 -14.08 -4.93 -3.11
CA LYS A 93 -14.53 -6.30 -3.41
C LYS A 93 -13.81 -6.87 -4.64
N VAL A 94 -13.83 -8.19 -4.78
CA VAL A 94 -13.29 -8.88 -5.95
C VAL A 94 -13.93 -8.33 -7.23
N GLY A 95 -13.09 -7.96 -8.19
CA GLY A 95 -13.48 -7.40 -9.49
C GLY A 95 -12.24 -7.23 -10.36
N ASP A 96 -12.44 -6.91 -11.63
CA ASP A 96 -11.42 -6.74 -12.67
C ASP A 96 -11.16 -5.27 -13.03
N GLN A 97 -11.90 -4.35 -12.43
CA GLN A 97 -11.83 -2.91 -12.67
C GLN A 97 -11.97 -2.11 -11.36
N PRO A 98 -11.59 -0.82 -11.34
CA PRO A 98 -11.82 0.04 -10.20
C PRO A 98 -13.30 0.03 -9.76
N GLY A 99 -13.51 -0.07 -8.45
CA GLY A 99 -14.84 -0.15 -7.85
C GLY A 99 -14.86 0.53 -6.49
N THR A 100 -16.02 0.51 -5.84
CA THR A 100 -16.20 1.20 -4.57
C THR A 100 -15.60 0.41 -3.40
N ALA A 101 -15.00 1.15 -2.47
CA ALA A 101 -14.42 0.64 -1.24
C ALA A 101 -15.13 1.30 -0.04
N GLY A 102 -16.34 0.84 0.27
CA GLY A 102 -17.13 1.42 1.36
C GLY A 102 -16.52 1.19 2.74
N TYR A 103 -16.90 2.03 3.71
CA TYR A 103 -16.47 1.94 5.12
C TYR A 103 -16.53 0.51 5.66
N GLU A 104 -17.68 -0.17 5.50
CA GLU A 104 -17.88 -1.54 5.98
C GLU A 104 -17.31 -2.64 5.08
N SER A 105 -16.76 -2.30 3.91
CA SER A 105 -16.26 -3.30 2.97
C SER A 105 -14.97 -3.93 3.49
N THR A 106 -14.93 -5.26 3.56
CA THR A 106 -13.76 -6.00 4.04
C THR A 106 -13.58 -7.28 3.24
N ASN A 107 -12.36 -7.80 3.24
CA ASN A 107 -12.06 -9.13 2.72
C ASN A 107 -10.74 -9.67 3.30
N VAL A 108 -10.56 -10.99 3.31
CA VAL A 108 -9.39 -11.68 3.88
C VAL A 108 -8.09 -11.30 3.18
N TYR A 109 -8.10 -11.03 1.87
CA TYR A 109 -6.90 -10.56 1.16
C TYR A 109 -6.49 -9.14 1.58
N GLY A 110 -7.45 -8.26 1.89
CA GLY A 110 -7.16 -6.93 2.40
C GLY A 110 -6.54 -7.00 3.81
N VAL A 111 -7.08 -7.87 4.66
CA VAL A 111 -6.49 -8.16 5.98
C VAL A 111 -5.07 -8.73 5.83
N GLY A 112 -4.86 -9.65 4.88
CA GLY A 112 -3.54 -10.18 4.57
C GLY A 112 -2.55 -9.09 4.14
N ALA A 113 -2.95 -8.19 3.24
CA ALA A 113 -2.14 -7.06 2.81
C ALA A 113 -1.79 -6.10 3.96
N PHE A 114 -2.75 -5.83 4.86
CA PHE A 114 -2.51 -5.05 6.07
C PHE A 114 -1.48 -5.71 7.00
N LEU A 115 -1.60 -7.02 7.24
CA LEU A 115 -0.65 -7.77 8.08
C LEU A 115 0.75 -7.83 7.45
N LEU A 116 0.84 -7.99 6.12
CA LEU A 116 2.10 -7.89 5.39
C LEU A 116 2.76 -6.53 5.65
N ALA A 117 2.04 -5.42 5.44
CA ALA A 117 2.56 -4.07 5.66
C ALA A 117 3.06 -3.87 7.10
N GLY A 118 2.25 -4.25 8.09
CA GLY A 118 2.63 -4.17 9.50
C GLY A 118 3.85 -5.01 9.84
N SER A 119 3.98 -6.21 9.25
CA SER A 119 5.11 -7.09 9.49
C SER A 119 6.43 -6.51 9.00
N GLU A 120 6.46 -5.90 7.80
CA GLU A 120 7.67 -5.28 7.26
C GLU A 120 8.04 -4.00 8.01
N LEU A 121 7.04 -3.21 8.43
CA LEU A 121 7.27 -2.05 9.29
C LEU A 121 7.88 -2.45 10.63
N TYR A 122 7.40 -3.55 11.22
CA TYR A 122 8.00 -4.09 12.44
C TYR A 122 9.46 -4.48 12.22
N GLN A 123 9.77 -5.18 11.12
CA GLN A 123 11.15 -5.56 10.79
C GLN A 123 12.05 -4.35 10.53
N LEU A 124 11.56 -3.32 9.83
CA LEU A 124 12.32 -2.10 9.53
C LEU A 124 12.70 -1.31 10.80
N ASN A 125 11.85 -1.39 11.84
CA ASN A 125 12.05 -0.70 13.11
C ASN A 125 12.71 -1.56 14.19
N LYS A 126 12.92 -2.86 13.93
CA LYS A 126 13.59 -3.75 14.87
C LYS A 126 15.06 -3.34 15.00
N LYS A 127 15.49 -3.12 16.24
CA LYS A 127 16.90 -2.87 16.58
C LYS A 127 17.75 -4.11 16.38
#